data_AF-A0A0F2N6U4-F1
#
_entry.id   AF-A0A0F2N6U4-F1
#
_cell.length_a   1.000
_cell.length_b   1.000
_cell.length_c   1.000
_cell.angle_alpha   90.00
_cell.angle_beta   90.00
_cell.angle_gamma   90.00
#
_symmetry.space_group_name_H-M   'P 1'
#
loop_
_entity.id
_entity.type
_entity.pdbx_description
1 polymer ?
#
loop_
_entity_poly.entity_id
_entity_poly.type
_entity_poly.pdbx_seq_one_letter_code
_entity_poly.pdbx_strand_id
1 'polypeptide(L)'
;MKRIAAACLFVLFSVSIACAEWLVDFRDTYVAEGIDKAVENALKDGQSPDLIVENGLDLEGLNPQNLIKALYCAGAKGQDVTEAAEKWDISEVIVTAGFKKSVAECGDQVADAQAYTPAGAQGPSFTTPRRVRTRTGWQHASPSRP
;
A
#
# COMPACT_ATOMS: atom_id res chain seq x y z
N MET A 1 35.44 -24.76 -40.03
CA MET A 1 34.74 -23.64 -39.35
C MET A 1 33.22 -23.73 -39.55
N LYS A 2 32.53 -24.74 -38.99
CA LYS A 2 31.05 -24.88 -39.12
C LYS A 2 30.34 -25.41 -37.85
N ARG A 3 31.08 -25.71 -36.78
CA ARG A 3 30.53 -26.35 -35.57
C ARG A 3 30.42 -25.43 -34.35
N ILE A 4 30.87 -24.17 -34.47
CA ILE A 4 30.87 -23.21 -33.35
C ILE A 4 29.63 -22.28 -33.39
N ALA A 5 28.94 -22.19 -34.54
CA ALA A 5 27.79 -21.30 -34.70
C ALA A 5 26.49 -21.81 -34.04
N ALA A 6 26.42 -23.08 -33.63
CA ALA A 6 25.20 -23.67 -33.05
C ALA A 6 25.11 -23.51 -31.52
N ALA A 7 26.22 -23.22 -30.83
CA ALA A 7 26.25 -23.16 -29.36
C ALA A 7 25.68 -21.83 -28.81
N CYS A 8 25.78 -20.73 -29.55
CA CYS A 8 25.28 -19.43 -29.09
C CYS A 8 23.77 -19.27 -29.22
N LEU A 9 23.08 -20.12 -30.01
CA LEU A 9 21.63 -20.00 -30.22
C LEU A 9 20.80 -20.65 -29.10
N PHE A 10 21.38 -21.55 -28.31
CA PHE A 10 20.68 -22.25 -27.21
C PHE A 10 20.70 -21.49 -25.88
N VAL A 11 21.58 -20.50 -25.71
CA VAL A 11 21.69 -19.73 -24.44
C VAL A 11 20.68 -18.59 -24.36
N LEU A 12 20.00 -18.25 -25.47
CA LEU A 12 19.06 -17.13 -25.52
C LEU A 12 17.61 -17.50 -25.15
N PHE A 13 17.30 -18.77 -24.92
CA PHE A 13 15.92 -19.24 -24.65
C PHE A 13 15.64 -19.65 -23.20
N SER A 14 16.62 -19.57 -22.30
CA SER A 14 16.49 -20.08 -20.92
C SER A 14 16.06 -19.05 -19.86
N VAL A 15 15.74 -17.80 -20.21
CA VAL A 15 15.48 -16.74 -19.22
C VAL A 15 13.99 -16.53 -18.89
N SER A 16 13.05 -17.13 -19.62
CA SER A 16 11.62 -16.74 -19.54
C SER A 16 10.76 -17.48 -18.50
N ILE A 17 11.32 -18.37 -17.67
CA ILE A 17 10.49 -19.23 -16.78
C ILE A 17 10.22 -18.61 -15.40
N ALA A 18 11.02 -17.66 -14.94
CA ALA A 18 10.93 -17.13 -13.58
C ALA A 18 9.76 -16.15 -13.33
N CYS A 19 9.07 -15.65 -14.37
CA CYS A 19 8.05 -14.61 -14.21
C CYS A 19 6.70 -15.14 -13.69
N ALA A 20 6.45 -16.46 -13.72
CA ALA A 20 5.15 -17.03 -13.36
C ALA A 20 5.14 -17.78 -12.01
N GLU A 21 6.30 -18.27 -11.55
CA GLU A 21 6.37 -19.11 -10.34
C GLU A 21 6.00 -18.32 -9.08
N TRP A 22 6.51 -17.10 -8.93
CA TRP A 22 6.20 -16.25 -7.77
C TRP A 22 4.71 -15.92 -7.66
N LEU A 23 3.96 -15.87 -8.77
CA LEU A 23 2.52 -15.58 -8.75
C LEU A 23 1.72 -16.76 -8.21
N VAL A 24 2.15 -17.98 -8.52
CA VAL A 24 1.56 -19.19 -7.94
C VAL A 24 1.81 -19.19 -6.45
N ASP A 25 3.06 -18.98 -6.03
CA ASP A 25 3.42 -18.92 -4.61
C ASP A 25 2.69 -17.78 -3.87
N PHE A 26 2.54 -16.61 -4.50
CA PHE A 26 1.80 -15.48 -3.94
C PHE A 26 0.33 -15.83 -3.71
N ARG A 27 -0.32 -16.46 -4.69
CA ARG A 27 -1.72 -16.89 -4.59
C ARG A 27 -1.90 -17.98 -3.55
N ASP A 28 -1.03 -18.99 -3.56
CA ASP A 28 -1.11 -20.12 -2.64
C ASP A 28 -0.85 -19.67 -1.20
N THR A 29 0.12 -18.78 -0.99
CA THR A 29 0.37 -18.15 0.30
C THR A 29 -0.82 -17.28 0.73
N TYR A 30 -1.45 -16.53 -0.17
CA TYR A 30 -2.64 -15.75 0.16
C TYR A 30 -3.78 -16.64 0.66
N VAL A 31 -4.03 -17.76 0.00
CA VAL A 31 -5.09 -18.71 0.40
C VAL A 31 -4.75 -19.41 1.72
N ALA A 32 -3.49 -19.77 1.93
CA ALA A 32 -3.07 -20.55 3.10
C ALA A 32 -2.84 -19.69 4.36
N GLU A 33 -2.20 -18.53 4.20
CA GLU A 33 -1.65 -17.72 5.30
C GLU A 33 -2.17 -16.27 5.30
N GLY A 34 -2.87 -15.85 4.24
CA GLY A 34 -3.42 -14.50 4.10
C GLY A 34 -2.46 -13.50 3.44
N ILE A 35 -2.98 -12.31 3.18
CA ILE A 35 -2.30 -11.32 2.32
C ILE A 35 -1.02 -10.74 2.94
N ASP A 36 -0.98 -10.59 4.26
CA ASP A 36 0.20 -10.03 4.94
C ASP A 36 1.43 -10.91 4.67
N LYS A 37 1.27 -12.23 4.74
CA LYS A 37 2.34 -13.18 4.48
C LYS A 37 2.72 -13.26 3.01
N ALA A 38 1.73 -13.28 2.13
CA ALA A 38 1.94 -13.31 0.68
C ALA A 38 2.77 -12.10 0.22
N VAL A 39 2.43 -10.89 0.72
CA VAL A 39 3.17 -9.66 0.40
C VAL A 39 4.57 -9.66 1.00
N GLU A 40 4.72 -10.11 2.25
CA GLU A 40 6.04 -10.24 2.88
C GLU A 40 6.98 -11.14 2.06
N ASN A 41 6.48 -12.31 1.62
CA ASN A 41 7.26 -13.24 0.81
C ASN A 41 7.58 -12.65 -0.57
N ALA A 42 6.60 -12.07 -1.27
CA ALA A 42 6.81 -11.46 -2.58
C ALA A 42 7.87 -10.35 -2.54
N LEU A 43 7.86 -9.49 -1.53
CA LEU A 43 8.89 -8.46 -1.36
C LEU A 43 10.28 -9.06 -1.09
N LYS A 44 10.36 -10.15 -0.30
CA LYS A 44 11.63 -10.88 -0.07
C LYS A 44 12.17 -11.54 -1.33
N ASP A 45 11.28 -12.00 -2.20
CA ASP A 45 11.59 -12.56 -3.52
C ASP A 45 11.92 -11.47 -4.56
N GLY A 46 11.95 -10.20 -4.13
CA GLY A 46 12.37 -9.06 -4.94
C GLY A 46 11.28 -8.49 -5.85
N GLN A 47 10.01 -8.86 -5.63
CA GLN A 47 8.89 -8.30 -6.39
C GLN A 47 8.62 -6.85 -5.98
N SER A 48 8.26 -6.01 -6.94
CA SER A 48 7.97 -4.59 -6.68
C SER A 48 6.55 -4.40 -6.14
N PRO A 49 6.29 -3.33 -5.37
CA PRO A 49 4.92 -2.96 -4.97
C PRO A 49 3.96 -2.84 -6.15
N ASP A 50 4.42 -2.34 -7.30
CA ASP A 50 3.63 -2.25 -8.54
C ASP A 50 3.12 -3.63 -9.01
N LEU A 51 4.01 -4.61 -9.13
CA LEU A 51 3.64 -5.97 -9.55
C LEU A 51 2.74 -6.65 -8.51
N ILE A 52 2.99 -6.42 -7.22
CA ILE A 52 2.16 -6.98 -6.14
C ILE A 52 0.76 -6.38 -6.17
N VAL A 53 0.63 -5.07 -6.42
CA VAL A 53 -0.66 -4.40 -6.55
C VAL A 53 -1.42 -4.90 -7.78
N GLU A 54 -0.77 -4.91 -8.95
CA GLU A 54 -1.33 -5.43 -10.20
C GLU A 54 -1.97 -6.81 -10.00
N ASN A 55 -1.18 -7.75 -9.49
CA ASN A 55 -1.60 -9.15 -9.39
C ASN A 55 -2.48 -9.41 -8.16
N GLY A 56 -2.36 -8.59 -7.11
CA GLY A 56 -3.20 -8.67 -5.93
C GLY A 56 -4.64 -8.27 -6.20
N LEU A 57 -4.88 -7.26 -7.05
CA LEU A 57 -6.22 -6.79 -7.38
C LEU A 57 -7.07 -7.86 -8.10
N ASP A 58 -6.43 -8.81 -8.77
CA ASP A 58 -7.09 -9.95 -9.44
C ASP A 58 -7.43 -11.11 -8.47
N LEU A 59 -7.01 -11.04 -7.20
CA LEU A 59 -7.32 -12.07 -6.22
C LEU A 59 -8.75 -11.95 -5.71
N GLU A 60 -9.52 -13.02 -5.89
CA GLU A 60 -10.90 -13.09 -5.42
C GLU A 60 -10.97 -12.91 -3.90
N GLY A 61 -11.84 -12.00 -3.46
CA GLY A 61 -12.05 -11.71 -2.03
C GLY A 61 -10.98 -10.82 -1.40
N LEU A 62 -9.94 -10.41 -2.13
CA LEU A 62 -8.96 -9.48 -1.59
C LEU A 62 -9.55 -8.07 -1.50
N ASN A 63 -9.49 -7.49 -0.31
CA ASN A 63 -9.82 -6.08 -0.11
C ASN A 63 -8.57 -5.23 -0.42
N PRO A 64 -8.62 -4.27 -1.37
CA PRO A 64 -7.49 -3.40 -1.71
C PRO A 64 -6.91 -2.65 -0.49
N GLN A 65 -7.73 -2.28 0.49
CA GLN A 65 -7.24 -1.67 1.74
C GLN A 65 -6.31 -2.61 2.51
N ASN A 66 -6.61 -3.92 2.54
CA ASN A 66 -5.76 -4.91 3.21
C ASN A 66 -4.47 -5.18 2.43
N LEU A 67 -4.50 -5.08 1.10
CA LEU A 67 -3.31 -5.16 0.25
C LEU A 67 -2.35 -3.99 0.52
N ILE A 68 -2.87 -2.76 0.54
CA ILE A 68 -2.06 -1.58 0.89
C ILE A 68 -1.52 -1.68 2.31
N LYS A 69 -2.35 -2.12 3.27
CA LYS A 69 -1.91 -2.37 4.65
C LYS A 69 -0.71 -3.33 4.67
N ALA A 70 -0.83 -4.48 4.00
CA ALA A 70 0.21 -5.51 3.95
C ALA A 70 1.54 -4.98 3.39
N LEU A 71 1.48 -4.18 2.32
CA LEU A 71 2.68 -3.54 1.74
C LEU A 71 3.41 -2.65 2.74
N TYR A 72 2.67 -1.78 3.45
CA TYR A 72 3.28 -0.94 4.48
C TYR A 72 3.82 -1.75 5.66
N CYS A 73 3.10 -2.79 6.11
CA CYS A 73 3.55 -3.68 7.19
C CYS A 73 4.82 -4.45 6.83
N ALA A 74 4.96 -4.84 5.57
CA ALA A 74 6.15 -5.52 5.07
C ALA A 74 7.31 -4.55 4.74
N GLY A 75 7.16 -3.26 5.04
CA GLY A 75 8.21 -2.26 4.92
C GLY A 75 8.42 -1.71 3.52
N ALA A 76 7.43 -1.82 2.63
CA ALA A 76 7.49 -1.14 1.34
C ALA A 76 7.57 0.39 1.55
N LYS A 77 8.35 1.07 0.72
CA LYS A 77 8.45 2.53 0.75
C LYS A 77 7.11 3.13 0.34
N GLY A 78 6.60 4.10 1.09
CA GLY A 78 5.25 4.58 0.80
C GLY A 78 5.12 5.38 -0.49
N GLN A 79 6.21 5.96 -1.02
CA GLN A 79 6.20 6.51 -2.37
C GLN A 79 5.90 5.42 -3.41
N ASP A 80 6.62 4.30 -3.38
CA ASP A 80 6.41 3.17 -4.28
C ASP A 80 5.00 2.58 -4.14
N VAL A 81 4.45 2.54 -2.91
CA VAL A 81 3.07 2.10 -2.66
C VAL A 81 2.04 3.08 -3.24
N THR A 82 2.29 4.38 -3.11
CA THR A 82 1.38 5.42 -3.63
C THR A 82 1.39 5.43 -5.16
N GLU A 83 2.57 5.33 -5.78
CA GLU A 83 2.73 5.26 -7.24
C GLU A 83 2.07 4.00 -7.81
N ALA A 84 2.24 2.85 -7.16
CA ALA A 84 1.57 1.61 -7.54
C ALA A 84 0.03 1.73 -7.41
N ALA A 85 -0.45 2.30 -6.30
CA ALA A 85 -1.88 2.50 -6.08
C ALA A 85 -2.50 3.43 -7.14
N GLU A 86 -1.84 4.54 -7.47
CA GLU A 86 -2.30 5.48 -8.50
C GLU A 86 -2.35 4.81 -9.88
N LYS A 87 -1.30 4.05 -10.24
CA LYS A 87 -1.21 3.36 -11.52
C LYS A 87 -2.34 2.34 -11.73
N TRP A 88 -2.81 1.72 -10.67
CA TRP A 88 -3.86 0.68 -10.69
C TRP A 88 -5.20 1.18 -10.15
N ASP A 89 -5.47 2.49 -10.24
CA ASP A 89 -6.75 3.12 -9.91
C ASP A 89 -7.25 2.87 -8.47
N ILE A 90 -6.35 2.61 -7.52
CA ILE A 90 -6.67 2.54 -6.10
C ILE A 90 -6.78 3.96 -5.56
N SER A 91 -8.00 4.36 -5.20
CA SER A 91 -8.26 5.72 -4.69
C SER A 91 -7.40 6.08 -3.46
N GLU A 92 -7.04 7.35 -3.35
CA GLU A 92 -6.28 7.90 -2.22
C GLU A 92 -6.93 7.59 -0.85
N VAL A 93 -8.27 7.52 -0.80
CA VAL A 93 -9.01 7.16 0.42
C VAL A 93 -8.67 5.74 0.87
N ILE A 94 -8.56 4.79 -0.07
CA ILE A 94 -8.17 3.40 0.22
C ILE A 94 -6.71 3.36 0.68
N VAL A 95 -5.83 4.10 0.01
CA VAL A 95 -4.41 4.18 0.39
C VAL A 95 -4.27 4.71 1.82
N THR A 96 -4.95 5.81 2.13
CA THR A 96 -5.00 6.40 3.47
C THR A 96 -5.52 5.42 4.51
N ALA A 97 -6.60 4.71 4.19
CA ALA A 97 -7.21 3.76 5.11
C ALA A 97 -6.32 2.52 5.33
N GLY A 98 -5.60 2.06 4.30
CA GLY A 98 -4.61 0.99 4.39
C GLY A 98 -3.42 1.39 5.24
N PHE A 99 -2.86 2.59 5.02
CA PHE A 99 -1.77 3.14 5.83
C PHE A 99 -2.17 3.34 7.30
N LYS A 100 -3.34 3.93 7.58
CA LYS A 100 -3.82 4.06 8.98
C LYS A 100 -3.96 2.70 9.66
N LYS A 101 -4.41 1.69 8.91
CA LYS A 101 -4.54 0.32 9.40
C LYS A 101 -3.17 -0.31 9.64
N SER A 102 -2.18 -0.08 8.79
CA SER A 102 -0.82 -0.61 9.01
C SER A 102 -0.15 0.02 10.23
N VAL A 103 -0.31 1.32 10.44
CA VAL A 103 0.18 2.00 11.65
C VAL A 103 -0.47 1.41 12.91
N ALA A 104 -1.76 1.10 12.87
CA ALA A 104 -2.49 0.54 14.00
C ALA A 104 -2.13 -0.93 14.30
N GLU A 105 -1.88 -1.74 13.27
CA GLU A 105 -1.71 -3.20 13.41
C GLU A 105 -0.24 -3.65 13.40
N CYS A 106 0.65 -2.92 12.73
CA CYS A 106 2.04 -3.31 12.49
C CYS A 106 3.06 -2.38 13.17
N GLY A 107 2.62 -1.20 13.65
CA GLY A 107 3.41 -0.29 14.48
C GLY A 107 4.74 0.11 13.81
N ASP A 108 5.85 -0.19 14.48
CA ASP A 108 7.21 0.19 14.10
C ASP A 108 7.71 -0.49 12.80
N GLN A 109 6.99 -1.49 12.28
CA GLN A 109 7.34 -2.17 11.02
C GLN A 109 7.02 -1.33 9.78
N VAL A 110 6.25 -0.25 9.94
CA VAL A 110 5.99 0.70 8.86
C VAL A 110 7.27 1.47 8.57
N ALA A 111 7.98 1.04 7.53
CA ALA A 111 9.33 1.52 7.16
C ALA A 111 9.41 3.03 6.95
N ASP A 112 8.27 3.67 6.65
CA ASP A 112 8.21 5.09 6.41
C ASP A 112 6.90 5.68 6.97
N ALA A 113 6.90 5.96 8.28
CA ALA A 113 5.79 6.60 8.98
C ALA A 113 5.50 8.04 8.49
N GLN A 114 6.35 8.60 7.62
CA GLN A 114 6.19 9.90 6.97
C GLN A 114 5.68 9.79 5.53
N ALA A 115 5.65 8.59 4.94
CA ALA A 115 5.48 8.40 3.49
C ALA A 115 4.13 8.85 2.94
N TYR A 116 3.14 9.01 3.81
CA TYR A 116 1.84 9.53 3.44
C TYR A 116 1.50 10.74 4.30
N THR A 117 1.68 11.93 3.73
CA THR A 117 1.10 13.17 4.25
C THR A 117 -0.17 13.44 3.44
N PRO A 118 -1.38 13.12 3.95
CA PRO A 118 -2.60 13.42 3.23
C PRO A 118 -2.66 14.92 2.93
N ALA A 119 -2.97 15.28 1.68
CA ALA A 119 -3.14 16.67 1.27
C ALA A 119 -4.27 17.41 2.02
N GLY A 120 -5.01 16.72 2.90
CA GLY A 120 -6.11 17.23 3.71
C GLY A 120 -5.89 17.25 5.23
N ALA A 121 -4.65 17.18 5.75
CA ALA A 121 -4.42 17.37 7.19
C ALA A 121 -4.86 18.77 7.70
N GLN A 122 -5.10 19.73 6.80
CA GLN A 122 -6.01 20.86 7.05
C GLN A 122 -7.46 20.51 6.71
N GLY A 123 -8.06 19.57 7.45
CA GLY A 123 -9.52 19.55 7.57
C GLY A 123 -9.98 20.89 8.18
N PRO A 124 -11.23 21.33 7.98
CA PRO A 124 -11.72 22.54 8.64
C PRO A 124 -11.51 22.39 10.14
N SER A 125 -10.68 23.27 10.71
CA SER A 125 -10.46 23.32 12.15
C SER A 125 -11.80 23.67 12.79
N PHE A 126 -12.50 22.66 13.33
CA PHE A 126 -13.59 22.90 14.26
C PHE A 126 -12.97 23.41 15.55
N THR A 127 -12.64 24.70 15.55
CA THR A 127 -12.33 25.44 16.76
C THR A 127 -13.49 25.22 17.72
N THR A 128 -13.23 24.47 18.79
CA THR A 128 -14.21 24.29 19.85
C THR A 128 -14.63 25.68 20.33
N PRO A 129 -15.94 26.00 20.37
CA PRO A 129 -16.38 27.33 20.78
C PRO A 129 -15.86 27.61 22.19
N ARG A 130 -14.95 28.58 22.28
CA ARG A 130 -14.38 29.04 23.54
C ARG A 130 -15.52 29.56 24.41
N ARG A 131 -15.79 28.88 25.54
CA ARG A 131 -16.76 29.36 26.53
C ARG A 131 -16.25 30.69 27.11
N VAL A 132 -16.91 31.78 26.77
CA VAL A 132 -16.63 33.09 27.38
C VAL A 132 -17.53 33.23 28.60
N ARG A 133 -16.92 33.48 29.77
CA ARG A 133 -17.65 33.77 31.01
C ARG A 133 -18.10 35.23 30.97
N THR A 134 -19.40 35.47 30.82
CA THR A 134 -19.98 36.81 30.99
C THR A 134 -20.58 36.94 32.38
N ARG A 135 -20.82 38.18 32.83
CA ARG A 135 -21.27 38.52 34.20
C ARG A 135 -22.64 37.91 34.56
N THR A 136 -23.38 37.39 33.59
CA THR A 136 -24.73 36.80 33.73
C THR A 136 -24.81 35.32 33.37
N GLY A 137 -23.69 34.63 33.07
CA GLY A 137 -23.67 33.18 32.82
C GLY A 137 -22.78 32.75 31.64
N TRP A 138 -22.71 31.43 31.43
CA TRP A 138 -21.98 30.80 30.33
C TRP A 138 -22.82 30.88 29.05
N GLN A 139 -22.32 31.58 28.03
CA GLN A 139 -22.95 31.62 26.71
C GLN A 139 -22.01 31.00 25.66
N HIS A 140 -22.60 30.28 24.71
CA HIS A 140 -21.89 29.77 23.54
C HIS A 140 -21.95 30.85 22.44
N ALA A 141 -20.80 31.35 22.00
CA ALA A 141 -20.73 32.23 20.84
C ALA A 141 -20.89 31.38 19.57
N SER A 142 -22.01 31.55 18.86
CA SER A 142 -22.18 30.97 17.52
C SER A 142 -21.28 31.71 16.52
N PRO A 143 -20.64 31.02 15.57
CA PRO A 143 -19.88 31.69 14.52
C PRO A 143 -20.83 32.48 13.62
N SER A 144 -20.55 33.76 13.40
CA SER A 144 -21.16 34.54 12.33
C SER A 144 -20.62 34.02 10.99
N ARG A 145 -21.52 33.61 10.08
CA ARG A 145 -21.17 33.21 8.71
C ARG A 145 -20.55 34.40 7.94
N PRO A 146 -19.60 34.14 7.00
CA PRO A 146 -19.16 35.13 6.02
C PRO A 146 -20.27 35.48 5.01
#